data_AF-A0A1H8Y939-F1
#
_entry.id   AF-A0A1H8Y939-F1
#
_cell.length_a   1.000
_cell.length_b   1.000
_cell.length_c   1.000
_cell.angle_alpha   90.00
_cell.angle_beta   90.00
_cell.angle_gamma   90.00
#
_symmetry.space_group_name_H-M   'P 1'
#
loop_
_entity.id
_entity.type
_entity.pdbx_description
1 polymer ?
#
loop_
_entity_poly.entity_id
_entity_poly.type
_entity_poly.pdbx_seq_one_letter_code
_entity_poly.pdbx_strand_id
1 'polypeptide(L)'
;MSHTLSRRTLLAGAAAVPLATVFTRPVRAAEFEYKLATGQDPTHPVNVRAQEALTRIREASNGRLDIKLFPANQLGSDTDLLSQVRNGSVEFFNLSTSILSTFVAAAALPNTGFAFKDYDDVWKAMDGGLGTYVREQIAKTPIQTVSKVWDNGFRHITSSTREIRTPEDLKGFKIRVPPSPMLTSLFKSLEAGAAPLNFNELYSALQTKIFEGQENPLAITATTRLYEVQKSCSLTGHVWDGYWILGNKKAMQRLPEDLRTLVSRELDRSADDQRADIVKLSASLRQDLGSKGITFIDVDRQKFRDALGRTTFYKDWKTKYGDAAWEHLEAVAGKLA
;
A
#
# COMPACT_ATOMS: atom_id res chain seq x y z
N MET A 1 81.08 -30.52 6.71
CA MET A 1 81.35 -29.10 7.06
C MET A 1 80.01 -28.40 7.14
N SER A 2 79.65 -27.97 8.35
CA SER A 2 78.37 -27.34 8.69
C SER A 2 78.41 -25.86 8.31
N HIS A 3 77.50 -25.42 7.44
CA HIS A 3 77.34 -23.99 7.14
C HIS A 3 76.46 -23.35 8.21
N THR A 4 77.09 -22.62 9.12
CA THR A 4 76.42 -21.77 10.11
C THR A 4 75.90 -20.50 9.43
N LEU A 5 74.60 -20.45 9.18
CA LEU A 5 73.90 -19.23 8.78
C LEU A 5 73.92 -18.24 9.95
N SER A 6 74.67 -17.16 9.80
CA SER A 6 74.76 -16.06 10.75
C SER A 6 73.45 -15.27 10.80
N ARG A 7 72.98 -14.94 12.01
CA ARG A 7 71.78 -14.12 12.28
C ARG A 7 71.79 -12.74 11.58
N ARG A 8 72.93 -12.27 11.09
CA ARG A 8 73.06 -10.99 10.37
C ARG A 8 72.59 -11.03 8.91
N THR A 9 72.46 -12.21 8.29
CA THR A 9 72.03 -12.32 6.88
C THR A 9 70.51 -12.37 6.72
N LEU A 10 69.75 -12.45 7.82
CA LEU A 10 68.27 -12.47 7.83
C LEU A 10 67.62 -11.08 7.88
N LEU A 11 68.41 -10.00 8.02
CA LEU A 11 67.89 -8.63 8.21
C LEU A 11 67.98 -7.72 6.96
N ALA A 12 68.46 -8.23 5.83
CA ALA A 12 68.64 -7.44 4.61
C ALA A 12 67.56 -7.68 3.52
N GLY A 13 66.47 -8.38 3.84
CA GLY A 13 65.45 -8.79 2.87
C GLY A 13 64.02 -8.27 3.11
N ALA A 14 63.83 -7.22 3.93
CA ALA A 14 62.50 -6.76 4.36
C ALA A 14 62.18 -5.30 4.00
N ALA A 15 62.64 -4.81 2.85
CA ALA A 15 62.36 -3.44 2.42
C ALA A 15 62.03 -3.35 0.92
N ALA A 16 60.87 -3.87 0.52
CA ALA A 16 60.09 -3.40 -0.64
C ALA A 16 58.80 -4.23 -0.79
N VAL A 17 57.86 -4.10 0.14
CA VAL A 17 56.45 -4.39 -0.19
C VAL A 17 55.86 -3.05 -0.63
N PRO A 18 55.34 -2.92 -1.87
CA PRO A 18 54.63 -1.72 -2.25
C PRO A 18 53.46 -1.57 -1.28
N LEU A 19 53.36 -0.43 -0.58
CA LEU A 19 52.12 -0.03 0.05
C LEU A 19 51.07 0.01 -1.06
N ALA A 20 50.26 -1.04 -1.17
CA ALA A 20 48.98 -0.95 -1.81
C ALA A 20 48.20 0.09 -1.00
N THR A 21 48.20 1.33 -1.46
CA THR A 21 47.27 2.34 -1.00
C THR A 21 45.90 1.79 -1.32
N VAL A 22 45.27 1.18 -0.30
CA VAL A 22 43.84 0.93 -0.34
C VAL A 22 43.23 2.33 -0.43
N PHE A 23 42.90 2.74 -1.64
CA PHE A 23 41.98 3.86 -1.86
C PHE A 23 40.64 3.41 -1.29
N THR A 24 40.49 3.52 0.03
CA THR A 24 39.18 3.53 0.65
C THR A 24 38.53 4.81 0.11
N ARG A 25 37.67 4.67 -0.91
CA ARG A 25 36.72 5.75 -1.20
C ARG A 25 36.03 6.05 0.13
N PRO A 26 36.15 7.26 0.69
CA PRO A 26 35.44 7.57 1.92
C PRO A 26 33.97 7.30 1.63
N VAL A 27 33.38 6.34 2.34
CA VAL A 27 31.94 6.16 2.38
C VAL A 27 31.42 7.42 3.07
N ARG A 28 31.12 8.45 2.27
CA ARG A 28 30.43 9.63 2.76
C ARG A 28 29.05 9.18 3.18
N ALA A 29 28.69 9.46 4.44
CA ALA A 29 27.30 9.36 4.88
C ALA A 29 26.43 10.21 3.95
N ALA A 30 25.21 9.75 3.67
CA ALA A 30 24.29 10.49 2.80
C ALA A 30 24.00 11.87 3.41
N GLU A 31 23.84 12.88 2.55
CA GLU A 31 23.43 14.24 2.96
C GLU A 31 22.04 14.20 3.62
N PHE A 32 21.18 13.30 3.13
CA PHE A 32 19.85 13.06 3.65
C PHE A 32 19.62 11.54 3.82
N GLU A 33 19.32 11.11 5.05
CA GLU A 33 18.85 9.75 5.35
C GLU A 33 17.37 9.77 5.73
N TYR A 34 16.52 9.25 4.85
CA TYR A 34 15.06 9.27 5.01
C TYR A 34 14.54 7.84 5.17
N LYS A 35 13.32 7.70 5.68
CA LYS A 35 12.63 6.43 5.90
C LYS A 35 11.36 6.37 5.06
N LEU A 36 11.15 5.25 4.38
CA LEU A 36 9.87 4.89 3.77
C LEU A 36 9.31 3.68 4.53
N ALA A 37 8.24 3.89 5.29
CA ALA A 37 7.53 2.80 5.96
C ALA A 37 6.44 2.23 5.05
N THR A 38 6.24 0.91 5.10
CA THR A 38 5.08 0.26 4.47
C THR A 38 4.46 -0.83 5.32
N GLY A 39 3.17 -1.11 5.10
CA GLY A 39 2.44 -2.15 5.83
C GLY A 39 2.48 -3.54 5.17
N GLN A 40 2.87 -3.61 3.89
CA GLN A 40 2.78 -4.84 3.12
C GLN A 40 3.99 -5.76 3.33
N ASP A 41 3.80 -7.05 3.06
CA ASP A 41 4.87 -8.04 3.05
C ASP A 41 6.02 -7.63 2.09
N PRO A 42 7.30 -7.91 2.40
CA PRO A 42 8.43 -7.52 1.54
C PRO A 42 8.34 -8.04 0.10
N THR A 43 7.64 -9.17 -0.13
CA THR A 43 7.45 -9.76 -1.46
C THR A 43 6.30 -9.12 -2.26
N HIS A 44 5.47 -8.29 -1.63
CA HIS A 44 4.39 -7.59 -2.32
C HIS A 44 4.97 -6.60 -3.35
N PRO A 45 4.38 -6.45 -4.55
CA PRO A 45 4.90 -5.57 -5.62
C PRO A 45 5.20 -4.13 -5.17
N VAL A 46 4.42 -3.60 -4.23
CA VAL A 46 4.66 -2.25 -3.65
C VAL A 46 6.07 -2.12 -3.08
N ASN A 47 6.58 -3.13 -2.37
CA ASN A 47 7.89 -3.09 -1.73
C ASN A 47 9.00 -3.38 -2.72
N VAL A 48 8.78 -4.32 -3.65
CA VAL A 48 9.72 -4.61 -4.73
C VAL A 48 9.98 -3.35 -5.56
N ARG A 49 8.92 -2.71 -6.04
CA ARG A 49 9.03 -1.51 -6.90
C ARG A 49 9.45 -0.27 -6.12
N ALA A 50 9.09 -0.15 -4.84
CA ALA A 50 9.64 0.89 -3.98
C ALA A 50 11.16 0.73 -3.87
N GLN A 51 11.67 -0.45 -3.52
CA GLN A 51 13.11 -0.68 -3.36
C GLN A 51 13.90 -0.39 -4.65
N GLU A 52 13.35 -0.73 -5.82
CA GLU A 52 13.93 -0.35 -7.11
C GLU A 52 13.98 1.18 -7.30
N ALA A 53 12.91 1.91 -6.98
CA ALA A 53 12.92 3.37 -7.02
C ALA A 53 13.95 3.97 -6.05
N LEU A 54 14.03 3.48 -4.81
CA LEU A 54 14.98 3.98 -3.82
C LEU A 54 16.43 3.75 -4.27
N THR A 55 16.70 2.62 -4.93
CA THR A 55 18.01 2.34 -5.54
C THR A 55 18.34 3.35 -6.64
N ARG A 56 17.41 3.59 -7.57
CA ARG A 56 17.58 4.59 -8.65
C ARG A 56 17.77 6.01 -8.11
N ILE A 57 17.05 6.38 -7.05
CA ILE A 57 17.19 7.68 -6.37
C ILE A 57 18.60 7.81 -5.78
N ARG A 58 19.08 6.78 -5.08
CA ARG A 58 20.43 6.79 -4.49
C ARG A 58 21.51 6.93 -5.57
N GLU A 59 21.40 6.16 -6.66
CA GLU A 59 22.35 6.20 -7.77
C GLU A 59 22.34 7.56 -8.48
N ALA A 60 21.17 8.04 -8.89
CA ALA A 60 21.02 9.30 -9.62
C ALA A 60 21.39 10.53 -8.77
N SER A 61 21.28 10.45 -7.45
CA SER A 61 21.72 11.50 -6.53
C SER A 61 23.19 11.40 -6.12
N ASN A 62 23.95 10.45 -6.69
CA ASN A 62 25.32 10.13 -6.27
C ASN A 62 25.45 9.88 -4.75
N GLY A 63 24.43 9.24 -4.16
CA GLY A 63 24.36 8.94 -2.73
C GLY A 63 24.01 10.12 -1.82
N ARG A 64 23.65 11.29 -2.36
CA ARG A 64 23.21 12.44 -1.54
C ARG A 64 21.93 12.13 -0.78
N LEU A 65 21.01 11.37 -1.38
CA LEU A 65 19.78 10.94 -0.74
C LEU A 65 19.77 9.40 -0.62
N ASP A 66 19.67 8.92 0.61
CA ASP A 66 19.46 7.52 0.92
C ASP A 66 18.12 7.36 1.64
N ILE A 67 17.19 6.62 1.03
CA ILE A 67 15.89 6.33 1.62
C ILE A 67 15.88 4.85 2.00
N LYS A 68 15.70 4.56 3.29
CA LYS A 68 15.64 3.19 3.83
C LYS A 68 14.19 2.71 3.87
N LEU A 69 13.91 1.56 3.26
CA LEU A 69 12.60 0.92 3.25
C LEU A 69 12.39 0.09 4.51
N PHE A 70 11.25 0.26 5.18
CA PHE A 70 10.82 -0.48 6.36
C PHE A 70 9.46 -1.13 6.09
N PRO A 71 9.44 -2.35 5.52
CA PRO A 71 8.20 -3.04 5.15
C PRO A 71 7.50 -3.70 6.35
N ALA A 72 6.35 -4.33 6.09
CA ALA A 72 5.64 -5.21 7.04
C ALA A 72 5.37 -4.58 8.42
N ASN A 73 5.00 -3.30 8.45
CA ASN A 73 4.69 -2.57 9.69
C ASN A 73 5.84 -2.60 10.72
N GLN A 74 7.10 -2.74 10.29
CA GLN A 74 8.29 -2.77 11.17
C GLN A 74 8.39 -1.55 12.10
N LEU A 75 7.88 -0.40 11.67
CA LEU A 75 7.93 0.87 12.41
C LEU A 75 6.61 1.23 13.12
N GLY A 76 5.64 0.31 13.14
CA GLY A 76 4.35 0.48 13.82
C GLY A 76 3.14 0.17 12.94
N SER A 77 1.95 0.23 13.56
CA SER A 77 0.67 0.04 12.87
C SER A 77 0.40 1.17 11.88
N ASP A 78 -0.52 0.97 10.93
CA ASP A 78 -0.87 1.99 9.94
C ASP A 78 -1.37 3.30 10.59
N THR A 79 -2.11 3.19 11.70
CA THR A 79 -2.59 4.35 12.46
C THR A 79 -1.47 5.10 13.17
N ASP A 80 -0.46 4.38 13.67
CA ASP A 80 0.72 4.98 14.29
C ASP A 80 1.58 5.67 13.23
N LEU A 81 1.82 4.99 12.11
CA LEU A 81 2.63 5.50 11.00
C LEU A 81 1.99 6.72 10.34
N LEU A 82 0.66 6.78 10.25
CA LEU A 82 -0.03 8.01 9.82
C LEU A 82 0.28 9.19 10.76
N SER A 83 0.33 8.95 12.07
CA SER A 83 0.71 9.99 13.04
C SER A 83 2.19 10.36 12.93
N GLN A 84 3.07 9.38 12.72
CA GLN A 84 4.51 9.58 12.55
C GLN A 84 4.87 10.33 11.26
N VAL A 85 4.22 10.07 10.12
CA VAL A 85 4.50 10.84 8.90
C VAL A 85 4.00 12.28 9.01
N ARG A 86 2.90 12.51 9.75
CA ARG A 86 2.37 13.85 10.01
C ARG A 86 3.30 14.69 10.90
N ASN A 87 3.89 14.09 11.94
CA ASN A 87 4.79 14.80 12.84
C ASN A 87 6.26 14.82 12.33
N GLY A 88 6.61 13.98 11.35
CA GLY A 88 7.93 13.91 10.74
C GLY A 88 8.90 12.91 11.37
N SER A 89 8.42 11.99 12.23
CA SER A 89 9.23 10.88 12.74
C SER A 89 9.62 9.88 11.64
N VAL A 90 8.77 9.71 10.62
CA VAL A 90 9.09 9.06 9.34
C VAL A 90 8.86 10.05 8.21
N GLU A 91 9.73 10.04 7.20
CA GLU A 91 9.67 11.02 6.12
C GLU A 91 8.66 10.61 5.04
N PHE A 92 8.57 9.31 4.75
CA PHE A 92 7.61 8.74 3.82
C PHE A 92 6.85 7.56 4.42
N PHE A 93 5.58 7.43 4.02
CA PHE A 93 4.72 6.32 4.39
C PHE A 93 3.75 6.01 3.25
N ASN A 94 3.65 4.75 2.83
CA ASN A 94 2.56 4.36 1.93
C ASN A 94 1.29 4.05 2.74
N LEU A 95 0.15 4.61 2.36
CA LEU A 95 -1.09 4.38 3.09
C LEU A 95 -2.26 4.19 2.15
N SER A 96 -3.12 3.22 2.51
CA SER A 96 -4.37 2.94 1.80
C SER A 96 -5.24 4.20 1.75
N THR A 97 -5.88 4.45 0.60
CA THR A 97 -6.85 5.54 0.45
C THR A 97 -7.96 5.44 1.49
N SER A 98 -8.37 4.21 1.82
CA SER A 98 -9.42 3.93 2.80
C SER A 98 -9.05 4.33 4.24
N ILE A 99 -7.79 4.14 4.66
CA ILE A 99 -7.32 4.47 6.01
C ILE A 99 -7.01 5.97 6.11
N LEU A 100 -6.40 6.55 5.07
CA LEU A 100 -6.11 7.99 5.01
C LEU A 100 -7.36 8.84 5.19
N SER A 101 -8.54 8.32 4.83
CA SER A 101 -9.84 8.98 5.01
C SER A 101 -10.18 9.37 6.45
N THR A 102 -9.55 8.74 7.45
CA THR A 102 -9.68 9.12 8.86
C THR A 102 -9.08 10.49 9.16
N PHE A 103 -8.15 10.96 8.32
CA PHE A 103 -7.49 12.26 8.44
C PHE A 103 -7.87 13.21 7.29
N VAL A 104 -7.94 12.70 6.06
CA VAL A 104 -8.34 13.47 4.87
C VAL A 104 -9.58 12.83 4.27
N ALA A 105 -10.76 13.30 4.67
CA ALA A 105 -12.04 12.65 4.32
C ALA A 105 -12.22 12.35 2.82
N ALA A 106 -11.79 13.27 1.94
CA ALA A 106 -11.87 13.12 0.49
C ALA A 106 -11.07 11.92 -0.05
N ALA A 107 -10.03 11.45 0.66
CA ALA A 107 -9.25 10.28 0.27
C ALA A 107 -10.09 9.00 0.20
N ALA A 108 -11.26 8.96 0.85
CA ALA A 108 -12.15 7.81 0.75
C ALA A 108 -12.94 7.77 -0.57
N LEU A 109 -13.13 8.87 -1.31
CA LEU A 109 -13.99 8.89 -2.52
C LEU A 109 -13.80 7.70 -3.49
N PRO A 110 -12.56 7.25 -3.79
CA PRO A 110 -12.34 6.10 -4.68
C PRO A 110 -12.82 4.76 -4.11
N ASN A 111 -12.97 4.65 -2.79
CA ASN A 111 -13.46 3.45 -2.12
C ASN A 111 -15.00 3.39 -2.09
N THR A 112 -15.72 4.26 -2.81
CA THR A 112 -17.19 4.27 -2.78
C THR A 112 -17.71 2.95 -3.34
N GLY A 113 -18.63 2.30 -2.61
CA GLY A 113 -19.13 0.96 -2.91
C GLY A 113 -19.60 0.83 -4.36
N PHE A 114 -19.01 -0.10 -5.10
CA PHE A 114 -19.33 -0.43 -6.49
C PHE A 114 -19.24 0.75 -7.48
N ALA A 115 -18.43 1.77 -7.17
CA ALA A 115 -18.28 2.95 -8.01
C ALA A 115 -17.61 2.64 -9.35
N PHE A 116 -16.44 2.00 -9.33
CA PHE A 116 -15.68 1.70 -10.56
C PHE A 116 -16.02 0.33 -11.12
N LYS A 117 -16.14 0.19 -12.44
CA LYS A 117 -16.45 -1.09 -13.09
C LYS A 117 -15.21 -1.95 -13.27
N ASP A 118 -14.12 -1.32 -13.66
CA ASP A 118 -12.86 -1.93 -14.05
C ASP A 118 -11.69 -0.96 -13.79
N TYR A 119 -10.48 -1.37 -14.16
CA TYR A 119 -9.29 -0.55 -13.99
C TYR A 119 -9.22 0.65 -14.94
N ASP A 120 -9.90 0.62 -16.09
CA ASP A 120 -9.90 1.77 -17.00
C ASP A 120 -10.63 2.95 -16.35
N ASP A 121 -11.78 2.69 -15.72
CA ASP A 121 -12.48 3.66 -14.88
C ASP A 121 -11.59 4.15 -13.72
N VAL A 122 -10.92 3.23 -13.00
CA VAL A 122 -10.05 3.59 -11.87
C VAL A 122 -8.95 4.55 -12.30
N TRP A 123 -8.18 4.23 -13.34
CA TRP A 123 -7.03 5.06 -13.73
C TRP A 123 -7.47 6.36 -14.39
N LYS A 124 -8.55 6.37 -15.16
CA LYS A 124 -9.18 7.61 -15.66
C LYS A 124 -9.58 8.54 -14.52
N ALA A 125 -10.08 8.01 -13.40
CA ALA A 125 -10.44 8.81 -12.24
C ALA A 125 -9.22 9.28 -11.44
N MET A 126 -8.31 8.36 -11.09
CA MET A 126 -7.21 8.60 -10.16
C MET A 126 -6.02 9.35 -10.77
N ASP A 127 -5.81 9.23 -12.07
CA ASP A 127 -4.84 10.06 -12.79
C ASP A 127 -5.50 11.32 -13.37
N GLY A 128 -6.83 11.37 -13.38
CA GLY A 128 -7.64 12.51 -13.80
C GLY A 128 -8.16 13.38 -12.65
N GLY A 129 -9.37 13.93 -12.84
CA GLY A 129 -9.96 14.96 -11.99
C GLY A 129 -10.17 14.54 -10.53
N LEU A 130 -10.65 13.31 -10.30
CA LEU A 130 -10.86 12.81 -8.93
C LEU A 130 -9.55 12.70 -8.16
N GLY A 131 -8.53 12.10 -8.77
CA GLY A 131 -7.22 11.98 -8.13
C GLY A 131 -6.55 13.32 -7.87
N THR A 132 -6.68 14.28 -8.79
CA THR A 132 -6.19 15.66 -8.57
C THR A 132 -6.89 16.31 -7.39
N TYR A 133 -8.23 16.25 -7.33
CA TYR A 133 -8.99 16.75 -6.20
C TYR A 133 -8.52 16.14 -4.87
N VAL A 134 -8.35 14.81 -4.81
CA VAL A 134 -7.87 14.12 -3.60
C VAL A 134 -6.46 14.58 -3.22
N ARG A 135 -5.52 14.67 -4.17
CA ARG A 135 -4.15 15.17 -3.92
C ARG A 135 -4.15 16.59 -3.36
N GLU A 136 -5.00 17.47 -3.88
CA GLU A 136 -5.16 18.83 -3.38
C GLU A 136 -5.69 18.87 -1.94
N GLN A 137 -6.65 18.01 -1.58
CA GLN A 137 -7.13 17.92 -0.19
C GLN A 137 -6.03 17.39 0.74
N ILE A 138 -5.24 16.40 0.31
CA ILE A 138 -4.07 15.92 1.07
C ILE A 138 -3.08 17.06 1.27
N ALA A 139 -2.79 17.83 0.22
CA ALA A 139 -1.87 18.96 0.24
C ALA A 139 -2.36 20.16 1.08
N LYS A 140 -3.56 20.15 1.67
CA LYS A 140 -3.96 21.14 2.70
C LYS A 140 -3.52 20.77 4.10
N THR A 141 -2.91 19.60 4.27
CA THR A 141 -2.47 19.06 5.57
C THR A 141 -0.95 19.16 5.75
N PRO A 142 -0.36 18.71 6.87
CA PRO A 142 1.10 18.64 7.06
C PRO A 142 1.83 17.61 6.19
N ILE A 143 1.10 16.78 5.44
CA ILE A 143 1.64 15.78 4.51
C ILE A 143 1.23 16.10 3.07
N GLN A 144 1.91 15.50 2.11
CA GLN A 144 1.60 15.60 0.68
C GLN A 144 1.84 14.25 0.00
N THR A 145 1.24 14.02 -1.16
CA THR A 145 1.59 12.86 -1.99
C THR A 145 2.90 13.15 -2.71
N VAL A 146 3.84 12.20 -2.73
CA VAL A 146 5.12 12.33 -3.45
C VAL A 146 5.20 11.45 -4.70
N SER A 147 4.06 10.86 -5.07
CA SER A 147 3.89 10.07 -6.27
C SER A 147 2.41 10.06 -6.65
N LYS A 148 2.09 9.66 -7.89
CA LYS A 148 0.76 9.15 -8.25
C LYS A 148 0.37 7.97 -7.36
N VAL A 149 -0.91 7.64 -7.34
CA VAL A 149 -1.42 6.56 -6.48
C VAL A 149 -0.92 5.20 -6.99
N TRP A 150 -0.52 4.32 -6.08
CA TRP A 150 -0.09 2.96 -6.36
C TRP A 150 -1.28 2.02 -6.22
N ASP A 151 -1.24 0.84 -6.82
CA ASP A 151 -2.36 -0.08 -6.81
C ASP A 151 -2.33 -0.99 -5.59
N ASN A 152 -3.46 -1.10 -4.90
CA ASN A 152 -3.76 -2.23 -4.02
C ASN A 152 -4.61 -3.22 -4.80
N GLY A 153 -5.74 -2.73 -5.34
CA GLY A 153 -6.58 -3.42 -6.29
C GLY A 153 -8.05 -3.49 -5.86
N PHE A 154 -8.85 -4.18 -6.66
CA PHE A 154 -10.23 -4.50 -6.30
C PHE A 154 -10.28 -5.47 -5.12
N ARG A 155 -11.14 -5.16 -4.14
CA ARG A 155 -11.22 -5.91 -2.88
C ARG A 155 -12.30 -7.00 -2.96
N HIS A 156 -11.99 -8.16 -2.41
CA HIS A 156 -12.84 -9.35 -2.37
C HIS A 156 -12.98 -9.85 -0.95
N ILE A 157 -14.08 -10.53 -0.64
CA ILE A 157 -14.37 -11.02 0.71
C ILE A 157 -13.81 -12.43 0.85
N THR A 158 -13.05 -12.70 1.90
CA THR A 158 -12.71 -14.07 2.32
C THR A 158 -13.47 -14.46 3.56
N SER A 159 -13.71 -15.75 3.73
CA SER A 159 -14.44 -16.28 4.88
C SER A 159 -13.89 -17.61 5.36
N SER A 160 -13.97 -17.85 6.66
CA SER A 160 -13.63 -19.13 7.32
C SER A 160 -14.86 -19.93 7.75
N THR A 161 -16.06 -19.33 7.76
CA THR A 161 -17.28 -19.92 8.35
C THR A 161 -18.34 -20.27 7.31
N ARG A 162 -18.66 -19.34 6.40
CA ARG A 162 -19.68 -19.52 5.35
C ARG A 162 -19.32 -18.81 4.06
N GLU A 163 -19.81 -19.34 2.94
CA GLU A 163 -19.67 -18.72 1.63
C GLU A 163 -20.53 -17.45 1.52
N ILE A 164 -20.06 -16.45 0.79
CA ILE A 164 -20.80 -15.19 0.55
C ILE A 164 -21.18 -15.16 -0.93
N ARG A 165 -22.37 -15.61 -1.26
CA ARG A 165 -22.88 -15.69 -2.65
C ARG A 165 -23.79 -14.54 -2.98
N THR A 166 -24.57 -14.07 -2.02
CA THR A 166 -25.50 -12.95 -2.15
C THR A 166 -25.35 -11.96 -0.99
N PRO A 167 -25.94 -10.75 -1.09
CA PRO A 167 -25.89 -9.77 -0.01
C PRO A 167 -26.47 -10.28 1.31
N GLU A 168 -27.48 -11.15 1.26
CA GLU A 168 -28.13 -11.71 2.45
C GLU A 168 -27.17 -12.55 3.30
N ASP A 169 -26.15 -13.17 2.69
CA ASP A 169 -25.12 -13.94 3.40
C ASP A 169 -24.26 -13.07 4.32
N LEU A 170 -24.21 -11.75 4.09
CA LEU A 170 -23.50 -10.80 4.93
C LEU A 170 -24.22 -10.49 6.24
N LYS A 171 -25.51 -10.83 6.37
CA LYS A 171 -26.28 -10.51 7.58
C LYS A 171 -25.66 -11.16 8.82
N GLY A 172 -25.26 -10.31 9.77
CA GLY A 172 -24.58 -10.71 11.00
C GLY A 172 -23.18 -11.29 10.79
N PHE A 173 -22.64 -11.29 9.57
CA PHE A 173 -21.29 -11.79 9.28
C PHE A 173 -20.25 -10.88 9.92
N LYS A 174 -19.43 -11.43 10.82
CA LYS A 174 -18.40 -10.67 11.53
C LYS A 174 -17.18 -10.48 10.63
N ILE A 175 -17.16 -9.37 9.90
CA ILE A 175 -16.08 -9.05 8.97
C ILE A 175 -15.13 -8.01 9.55
N ARG A 176 -13.83 -8.27 9.44
CA ARG A 176 -12.81 -7.25 9.68
C ARG A 176 -12.75 -6.31 8.49
N VAL A 177 -12.76 -5.01 8.76
CA VAL A 177 -12.36 -3.95 7.82
C VAL A 177 -11.12 -3.21 8.35
N PRO A 178 -10.31 -2.55 7.52
CA PRO A 178 -9.30 -1.61 8.03
C PRO A 178 -10.00 -0.43 8.75
N PRO A 179 -9.28 0.40 9.53
CA PRO A 179 -9.81 1.64 10.11
C PRO A 179 -10.26 2.66 9.04
N SER A 180 -11.41 2.41 8.44
CA SER A 180 -12.01 3.17 7.35
C SER A 180 -13.49 3.37 7.65
N PRO A 181 -13.93 4.62 7.89
CA PRO A 181 -15.34 4.91 8.09
C PRO A 181 -16.23 4.45 6.94
N MET A 182 -15.74 4.51 5.69
CA MET A 182 -16.54 4.11 4.53
C MET A 182 -16.70 2.61 4.36
N LEU A 183 -15.63 1.83 4.52
CA LEU A 183 -15.77 0.37 4.49
C LEU A 183 -16.64 -0.13 5.66
N THR A 184 -16.46 0.44 6.85
CA THR A 184 -17.34 0.15 7.99
C THR A 184 -18.81 0.45 7.67
N SER A 185 -19.09 1.61 7.07
CA SER A 185 -20.45 2.01 6.66
C SER A 185 -21.01 1.10 5.58
N LEU A 186 -20.22 0.73 4.56
CA LEU A 186 -20.63 -0.14 3.46
C LEU A 186 -21.11 -1.49 4.00
N PHE A 187 -20.27 -2.16 4.80
CA PHE A 187 -20.60 -3.48 5.32
C PHE A 187 -21.74 -3.44 6.34
N LYS A 188 -21.83 -2.40 7.18
CA LYS A 188 -22.99 -2.22 8.07
C LYS A 188 -24.29 -1.96 7.31
N SER A 189 -24.24 -1.23 6.19
CA SER A 189 -25.42 -1.02 5.32
C SER A 189 -25.90 -2.33 4.72
N LEU A 190 -24.99 -3.28 4.49
CA LEU A 190 -25.29 -4.67 4.10
C LEU A 190 -25.51 -5.61 5.30
N GLU A 191 -25.88 -5.06 6.46
CA GLU A 191 -26.21 -5.79 7.70
C GLU A 191 -25.09 -6.68 8.28
N ALA A 192 -23.84 -6.49 7.87
CA ALA A 192 -22.69 -7.20 8.43
C ALA A 192 -22.25 -6.62 9.77
N GLY A 193 -21.70 -7.48 10.63
CA GLY A 193 -21.04 -7.12 11.88
C GLY A 193 -19.63 -6.60 11.66
N ALA A 194 -19.48 -5.50 10.92
CA ALA A 194 -18.18 -4.94 10.56
C ALA A 194 -17.51 -4.19 11.70
N ALA A 195 -16.24 -4.51 11.98
CA ALA A 195 -15.42 -3.77 12.94
C ALA A 195 -14.00 -3.51 12.43
N PRO A 196 -13.41 -2.35 12.77
CA PRO A 196 -12.07 -1.98 12.33
C PRO A 196 -11.00 -2.73 13.12
N LEU A 197 -9.94 -3.18 12.44
CA LEU A 197 -8.71 -3.70 13.03
C LEU A 197 -7.51 -3.35 12.14
N ASN A 198 -6.35 -3.00 12.70
CA ASN A 198 -5.15 -2.74 11.91
C ASN A 198 -4.63 -4.00 11.18
N PHE A 199 -3.89 -3.80 10.09
CA PHE A 199 -3.49 -4.90 9.20
C PHE A 199 -2.49 -5.88 9.84
N ASN A 200 -1.57 -5.37 10.66
CA ASN A 200 -0.58 -6.18 11.39
C ASN A 200 -1.21 -7.16 12.40
N GLU A 201 -2.45 -6.92 12.85
CA GLU A 201 -3.19 -7.80 13.77
C GLU A 201 -4.12 -8.78 13.04
N LEU A 202 -4.30 -8.61 11.72
CA LEU A 202 -5.33 -9.29 10.93
C LEU A 202 -5.18 -10.82 10.94
N TYR A 203 -3.98 -11.33 10.66
CA TYR A 203 -3.77 -12.77 10.54
C TYR A 203 -4.17 -13.50 11.83
N SER A 204 -3.67 -13.03 12.97
CA SER A 204 -3.97 -13.60 14.29
C SER A 204 -5.45 -13.51 14.63
N ALA A 205 -6.13 -12.40 14.29
CA ALA A 205 -7.55 -12.23 14.54
C ALA A 205 -8.43 -13.19 13.71
N LEU A 206 -8.01 -13.51 12.48
CA LEU A 206 -8.67 -14.53 11.65
C LEU A 206 -8.36 -15.94 12.15
N GLN A 207 -7.10 -16.22 12.51
CA GLN A 207 -6.66 -17.51 13.04
C GLN A 207 -7.43 -17.88 14.31
N THR A 208 -7.63 -16.92 15.20
CA THR A 208 -8.38 -17.07 16.46
C THR A 208 -9.89 -16.93 16.28
N LYS A 209 -10.36 -16.68 15.05
CA LYS A 209 -11.79 -16.52 14.69
C LYS A 209 -12.52 -15.43 15.48
N ILE A 210 -11.81 -14.37 15.89
CA ILE A 210 -12.43 -13.13 16.38
C ILE A 210 -13.34 -12.57 15.29
N PHE A 211 -12.85 -12.62 14.04
CA PHE A 211 -13.61 -12.34 12.83
C PHE A 211 -13.84 -13.62 12.02
N GLU A 212 -15.00 -13.71 11.39
CA GLU A 212 -15.34 -14.81 10.47
C GLU A 212 -14.61 -14.66 9.14
N GLY A 213 -14.36 -13.41 8.73
CA GLY A 213 -13.70 -13.09 7.48
C GLY A 213 -13.15 -11.68 7.42
N GLN A 214 -12.60 -11.34 6.26
CA GLN A 214 -12.04 -10.02 5.95
C GLN A 214 -12.25 -9.71 4.48
N GLU A 215 -11.79 -8.53 4.06
CA GLU A 215 -11.80 -8.13 2.66
C GLU A 215 -10.45 -7.54 2.25
N ASN A 216 -9.96 -7.90 1.05
CA ASN A 216 -8.72 -7.39 0.46
C ASN A 216 -8.59 -7.86 -1.02
N PRO A 217 -7.64 -7.29 -1.80
CA PRO A 217 -7.28 -7.82 -3.10
C PRO A 217 -6.58 -9.18 -2.99
N LEU A 218 -6.60 -9.97 -4.07
CA LEU A 218 -6.01 -11.30 -4.08
C LEU A 218 -4.50 -11.29 -3.78
N ALA A 219 -3.78 -10.24 -4.22
CA ALA A 219 -2.35 -10.08 -3.96
C ALA A 219 -2.06 -10.07 -2.47
N ILE A 220 -2.86 -9.36 -1.68
CA ILE A 220 -2.76 -9.33 -0.23
C ILE A 220 -3.08 -10.71 0.36
N THR A 221 -4.18 -11.35 -0.07
CA THR A 221 -4.54 -12.70 0.39
C THR A 221 -3.39 -13.69 0.20
N ALA A 222 -2.66 -13.58 -0.91
CA ALA A 222 -1.52 -14.44 -1.22
C ALA A 222 -0.28 -14.08 -0.40
N THR A 223 0.16 -12.83 -0.41
CA THR A 223 1.44 -12.44 0.20
C THR A 223 1.42 -12.54 1.72
N THR A 224 0.27 -12.33 2.36
CA THR A 224 0.14 -12.49 3.83
C THR A 224 -0.44 -13.83 4.25
N ARG A 225 -0.54 -14.77 3.30
CA ARG A 225 -0.96 -16.16 3.55
C ARG A 225 -2.31 -16.29 4.23
N LEU A 226 -3.24 -15.38 3.96
CA LEU A 226 -4.59 -15.45 4.54
C LEU A 226 -5.33 -16.74 4.12
N TYR A 227 -4.87 -17.40 3.05
CA TYR A 227 -5.36 -18.71 2.65
C TYR A 227 -5.13 -19.82 3.69
N GLU A 228 -4.21 -19.64 4.64
CA GLU A 228 -3.99 -20.59 5.74
C GLU A 228 -5.09 -20.51 6.82
N VAL A 229 -5.78 -19.38 6.89
CA VAL A 229 -6.77 -19.07 7.94
C VAL A 229 -8.16 -18.74 7.38
N GLN A 230 -8.36 -18.87 6.07
CA GLN A 230 -9.62 -18.63 5.35
C GLN A 230 -9.89 -19.79 4.39
N LYS A 231 -11.16 -20.02 4.05
CA LYS A 231 -11.59 -21.19 3.25
C LYS A 231 -12.18 -20.83 1.89
N SER A 232 -12.86 -19.69 1.80
CA SER A 232 -13.46 -19.23 0.55
C SER A 232 -13.11 -17.77 0.25
N CYS A 233 -13.15 -17.42 -1.03
CA CYS A 233 -13.01 -16.06 -1.52
C CYS A 233 -14.16 -15.76 -2.49
N SER A 234 -15.01 -14.82 -2.10
CA SER A 234 -16.13 -14.33 -2.91
C SER A 234 -15.69 -13.10 -3.67
N LEU A 235 -15.70 -13.18 -5.01
CA LEU A 235 -15.15 -12.17 -5.91
C LEU A 235 -16.09 -10.96 -6.04
N THR A 236 -16.31 -10.26 -4.94
CA THR A 236 -17.31 -9.19 -4.83
C THR A 236 -16.90 -7.89 -5.52
N GLY A 237 -15.60 -7.58 -5.60
CA GLY A 237 -15.09 -6.39 -6.30
C GLY A 237 -15.79 -5.12 -5.82
N HIS A 238 -16.05 -5.07 -4.50
CA HIS A 238 -17.01 -4.14 -3.91
C HIS A 238 -16.45 -2.73 -3.82
N VAL A 239 -15.13 -2.58 -3.80
CA VAL A 239 -14.43 -1.30 -3.94
C VAL A 239 -13.10 -1.54 -4.66
N TRP A 240 -12.56 -0.49 -5.25
CA TRP A 240 -11.12 -0.40 -5.53
C TRP A 240 -10.45 0.33 -4.36
N ASP A 241 -9.19 0.01 -4.09
CA ASP A 241 -8.33 0.69 -3.13
C ASP A 241 -6.93 0.87 -3.72
N GLY A 242 -6.25 1.93 -3.30
CA GLY A 242 -4.89 2.22 -3.73
C GLY A 242 -4.02 2.68 -2.56
N TYR A 243 -2.74 2.93 -2.83
CA TYR A 243 -1.80 3.46 -1.86
C TYR A 243 -1.28 4.83 -2.30
N TRP A 244 -1.46 5.84 -1.47
CA TRP A 244 -0.70 7.08 -1.62
C TRP A 244 0.66 6.92 -0.94
N ILE A 245 1.74 7.29 -1.63
CA ILE A 245 3.02 7.53 -0.95
C ILE A 245 2.99 8.95 -0.37
N LEU A 246 2.79 9.03 0.94
CA LEU A 246 2.69 10.27 1.69
C LEU A 246 4.09 10.70 2.15
N GLY A 247 4.42 11.97 1.95
CA GLY A 247 5.64 12.60 2.45
C GLY A 247 5.32 13.68 3.47
N ASN A 248 6.10 13.73 4.55
CA ASN A 248 6.09 14.86 5.48
C ASN A 248 6.54 16.13 4.74
N LYS A 249 5.75 17.21 4.80
CA LYS A 249 6.08 18.43 4.05
C LYS A 249 7.37 19.10 4.50
N LYS A 250 7.66 19.11 5.81
CA LYS A 250 8.89 19.74 6.33
C LYS A 250 10.11 18.95 5.89
N ALA A 251 10.05 17.62 5.90
CA ALA A 251 11.09 16.77 5.34
C ALA A 251 11.28 17.07 3.84
N MET A 252 10.20 17.04 3.06
CA MET A 252 10.27 17.35 1.63
C MET A 252 10.87 18.73 1.35
N GLN A 253 10.51 19.76 2.12
CA GLN A 253 11.05 21.11 1.97
C GLN A 253 12.55 21.22 2.28
N ARG A 254 13.11 20.33 3.09
CA ARG A 254 14.56 20.28 3.37
C ARG A 254 15.36 19.70 2.21
N LEU A 255 14.74 18.87 1.37
CA LEU A 255 15.39 18.38 0.15
C LEU A 255 15.51 19.54 -0.85
N PRO A 256 16.69 19.76 -1.45
CA PRO A 256 16.85 20.58 -2.64
C PRO A 256 15.90 20.18 -3.78
N GLU A 257 15.56 21.12 -4.66
CA GLU A 257 14.55 20.92 -5.71
C GLU A 257 14.88 19.78 -6.67
N ASP A 258 16.15 19.60 -7.00
CA ASP A 258 16.65 18.49 -7.82
C ASP A 258 16.35 17.13 -7.15
N LEU A 259 16.56 17.01 -5.84
CA LEU A 259 16.26 15.78 -5.09
C LEU A 259 14.75 15.56 -4.92
N ARG A 260 13.95 16.61 -4.67
CA ARG A 260 12.49 16.48 -4.62
C ARG A 260 11.90 15.99 -5.94
N THR A 261 12.38 16.54 -7.04
CA THR A 261 11.96 16.16 -8.39
C THR A 261 12.39 14.73 -8.71
N LEU A 262 13.62 14.37 -8.35
CA LEU A 262 14.13 13.01 -8.50
C LEU A 262 13.27 11.98 -7.75
N VAL A 263 12.94 12.23 -6.48
CA VAL A 263 12.07 11.35 -5.68
C VAL A 263 10.73 11.12 -6.36
N SER A 264 10.08 12.21 -6.77
CA SER A 264 8.74 12.13 -7.38
C SER A 264 8.78 11.36 -8.70
N ARG A 265 9.77 11.66 -9.56
CA ARG A 265 9.96 10.99 -10.86
C ARG A 265 10.18 9.48 -10.72
N GLU A 266 11.09 9.07 -9.84
CA GLU A 266 11.44 7.64 -9.71
C GLU A 266 10.35 6.83 -9.02
N LEU A 267 9.61 7.42 -8.07
CA LEU A 267 8.44 6.79 -7.47
C LEU A 267 7.29 6.70 -8.46
N ASP A 268 7.05 7.72 -9.29
CA ASP A 268 6.03 7.66 -10.34
C ASP A 268 6.32 6.57 -11.37
N ARG A 269 7.57 6.45 -11.80
CA ARG A 269 7.97 5.34 -12.67
C ARG A 269 7.65 3.99 -12.04
N SER A 270 8.03 3.78 -10.78
CA SER A 270 7.74 2.53 -10.07
C SER A 270 6.25 2.30 -9.82
N ALA A 271 5.45 3.35 -9.72
CA ALA A 271 4.00 3.22 -9.60
C ALA A 271 3.38 2.59 -10.86
N ASP A 272 3.84 2.97 -12.07
CA ASP A 272 3.37 2.35 -13.32
C ASP A 272 3.75 0.87 -13.38
N ASP A 273 5.03 0.57 -13.08
CA ASP A 273 5.54 -0.80 -13.05
C ASP A 273 4.75 -1.65 -12.02
N GLN A 274 4.46 -1.07 -10.86
CA GLN A 274 3.72 -1.75 -9.80
C GLN A 274 2.25 -1.99 -10.15
N ARG A 275 1.58 -1.03 -10.79
CA ARG A 275 0.20 -1.21 -11.29
C ARG A 275 0.14 -2.36 -12.30
N ALA A 276 1.11 -2.42 -13.24
CA ALA A 276 1.20 -3.50 -14.21
C ALA A 276 1.43 -4.86 -13.54
N ASP A 277 2.28 -4.92 -12.51
CA ASP A 277 2.51 -6.14 -11.74
C ASP A 277 1.24 -6.64 -11.04
N ILE A 278 0.45 -5.75 -10.41
CA ILE A 278 -0.79 -6.12 -9.72
C ILE A 278 -1.83 -6.68 -10.69
N VAL A 279 -2.00 -6.06 -11.87
CA VAL A 279 -2.90 -6.57 -12.91
C VAL A 279 -2.44 -7.97 -13.36
N LYS A 280 -1.15 -8.15 -13.63
CA LYS A 280 -0.58 -9.44 -14.04
C LYS A 280 -0.75 -10.52 -12.97
N LEU A 281 -0.46 -10.19 -11.71
CA LEU A 281 -0.62 -11.09 -10.56
C LEU A 281 -2.06 -11.50 -10.37
N SER A 282 -3.00 -10.56 -10.45
CA SER A 282 -4.43 -10.83 -10.21
C SER A 282 -4.98 -11.90 -11.17
N ALA A 283 -4.48 -11.96 -12.41
CA ALA A 283 -4.85 -12.98 -13.38
C ALA A 283 -4.42 -14.40 -12.97
N SER A 284 -3.23 -14.58 -12.38
CA SER A 284 -2.74 -15.89 -11.94
C SER A 284 -3.16 -16.27 -10.52
N LEU A 285 -3.45 -15.30 -9.66
CA LEU A 285 -3.67 -15.52 -8.24
C LEU A 285 -4.94 -16.31 -7.93
N ARG A 286 -5.98 -16.24 -8.77
CA ARG A 286 -7.16 -17.10 -8.60
C ARG A 286 -6.80 -18.58 -8.67
N GLN A 287 -5.96 -18.97 -9.63
CA GLN A 287 -5.51 -20.35 -9.79
C GLN A 287 -4.58 -20.77 -8.65
N ASP A 288 -3.59 -19.94 -8.33
CA ASP A 288 -2.63 -20.21 -7.24
C ASP A 288 -3.33 -20.39 -5.88
N LEU A 289 -4.17 -19.42 -5.49
CA LEU A 289 -4.93 -19.50 -4.24
C LEU A 289 -5.91 -20.67 -4.24
N GLY A 290 -6.50 -21.02 -5.38
CA GLY A 290 -7.34 -22.20 -5.53
C GLY A 290 -6.57 -23.48 -5.23
N SER A 291 -5.35 -23.61 -5.77
CA SER A 291 -4.46 -24.75 -5.49
C SER A 291 -4.03 -24.84 -4.01
N LYS A 292 -4.07 -23.71 -3.30
CA LYS A 292 -3.78 -23.59 -1.85
C LYS A 292 -5.02 -23.81 -0.97
N GLY A 293 -6.15 -24.23 -1.56
CA GLY A 293 -7.35 -24.65 -0.83
C GLY A 293 -8.44 -23.59 -0.69
N ILE A 294 -8.30 -22.42 -1.34
CA ILE A 294 -9.37 -21.43 -1.37
C ILE A 294 -10.45 -21.80 -2.39
N THR A 295 -11.69 -21.89 -1.92
CA THR A 295 -12.86 -22.01 -2.80
C THR A 295 -13.25 -20.63 -3.33
N PHE A 296 -13.13 -20.42 -4.65
CA PHE A 296 -13.55 -19.18 -5.30
C PHE A 296 -15.03 -19.20 -5.65
N ILE A 297 -15.71 -18.10 -5.35
CA ILE A 297 -17.12 -17.89 -5.63
C ILE A 297 -17.23 -16.66 -6.53
N ASP A 298 -17.66 -16.88 -7.77
CA ASP A 298 -18.14 -15.79 -8.62
C ASP A 298 -19.51 -15.34 -8.11
N VAL A 299 -19.64 -14.04 -7.84
CA VAL A 299 -20.89 -13.45 -7.36
C VAL A 299 -21.48 -12.52 -8.41
N ASP A 300 -22.79 -12.34 -8.34
CA ASP A 300 -23.45 -11.28 -9.10
C ASP A 300 -23.22 -9.94 -8.39
N ARG A 301 -22.19 -9.22 -8.83
CA ARG A 301 -21.81 -7.91 -8.30
C ARG A 301 -22.96 -6.90 -8.33
N GLN A 302 -23.86 -6.98 -9.31
CA GLN A 302 -24.99 -6.06 -9.42
C GLN A 302 -25.97 -6.26 -8.26
N LYS A 303 -26.21 -7.50 -7.80
CA LYS A 303 -27.06 -7.74 -6.62
C LYS A 303 -26.54 -7.05 -5.36
N PHE A 304 -25.22 -7.03 -5.15
CA PHE A 304 -24.62 -6.30 -4.02
C PHE A 304 -24.74 -4.79 -4.18
N ARG A 305 -24.52 -4.27 -5.40
CA ARG A 305 -24.75 -2.84 -5.70
C ARG A 305 -26.20 -2.44 -5.47
N ASP A 306 -27.17 -3.24 -5.91
CA ASP A 306 -28.61 -2.98 -5.75
C ASP A 306 -29.04 -3.09 -4.28
N ALA A 307 -28.49 -4.04 -3.52
CA ALA A 307 -28.71 -4.10 -2.08
C ALA A 307 -28.18 -2.85 -1.38
N LEU A 308 -26.96 -2.40 -1.73
CA LEU A 308 -26.39 -1.18 -1.16
C LEU A 308 -27.19 0.07 -1.57
N GLY A 309 -27.64 0.15 -2.82
CA GLY A 309 -28.43 1.26 -3.38
C GLY A 309 -29.84 1.38 -2.80
N ARG A 310 -30.39 0.30 -2.22
CA ARG A 310 -31.64 0.33 -1.45
C ARG A 310 -31.48 0.91 -0.04
N THR A 311 -30.25 1.16 0.40
CA THR A 311 -29.95 1.81 1.69
C THR A 311 -29.71 3.31 1.51
N THR A 312 -29.43 4.03 2.60
CA THR A 312 -29.02 5.45 2.55
C THR A 312 -27.54 5.64 2.20
N PHE A 313 -26.75 4.57 2.02
CA PHE A 313 -25.29 4.63 1.86
C PHE A 313 -24.83 5.73 0.89
N TYR A 314 -25.25 5.67 -0.38
CA TYR A 314 -24.79 6.65 -1.38
C TYR A 314 -25.25 8.07 -1.06
N LYS A 315 -26.48 8.23 -0.57
CA LYS A 315 -27.03 9.54 -0.17
C LYS A 315 -26.25 10.14 1.00
N ASP A 316 -25.93 9.34 2.01
CA ASP A 316 -25.22 9.79 3.21
C ASP A 316 -23.77 10.20 2.87
N TRP A 317 -23.09 9.42 2.03
CA TRP A 317 -21.73 9.75 1.59
C TRP A 317 -21.69 10.95 0.64
N LYS A 318 -22.64 11.08 -0.28
CA LYS A 318 -22.78 12.29 -1.10
C LYS A 318 -23.01 13.53 -0.24
N THR A 319 -23.93 13.45 0.73
CA THR A 319 -24.21 14.55 1.66
C THR A 319 -22.96 14.94 2.46
N LYS A 320 -22.19 13.94 2.91
CA LYS A 320 -20.97 14.16 3.70
C LYS A 320 -19.85 14.82 2.90
N TYR A 321 -19.68 14.47 1.62
CA TYR A 321 -18.61 15.01 0.79
C TYR A 321 -18.98 16.31 0.07
N GLY A 322 -20.28 16.56 -0.10
CA GLY A 322 -20.80 17.67 -0.89
C GLY A 322 -20.77 17.39 -2.38
N ASP A 323 -21.62 18.09 -3.12
CA ASP A 323 -21.87 17.83 -4.54
C ASP A 323 -20.61 17.98 -5.40
N ALA A 324 -19.82 19.03 -5.19
CA ALA A 324 -18.60 19.27 -5.98
C ALA A 324 -17.57 18.12 -5.88
N ALA A 325 -17.39 17.55 -4.69
CA ALA A 325 -16.50 16.41 -4.50
C ALA A 325 -17.07 15.13 -5.12
N TRP A 326 -18.39 14.95 -5.01
CA TRP A 326 -19.10 13.78 -5.54
C TRP A 326 -19.15 13.78 -7.07
N GLU A 327 -19.26 14.96 -7.71
CA GLU A 327 -19.25 15.11 -9.16
C GLU A 327 -17.97 14.57 -9.79
N HIS A 328 -16.80 14.75 -9.14
CA HIS A 328 -15.56 14.15 -9.61
C HIS A 328 -15.61 12.61 -9.66
N LEU A 329 -16.32 11.98 -8.73
CA LEU A 329 -16.52 10.54 -8.71
C LEU A 329 -17.51 10.11 -9.81
N GLU A 330 -18.67 10.76 -9.90
CA GLU A 330 -19.72 10.42 -10.87
C GLU A 330 -19.32 10.70 -12.33
N ALA A 331 -18.38 11.61 -12.56
CA ALA A 331 -17.81 11.88 -13.88
C ALA A 331 -17.17 10.64 -14.52
N VAL A 332 -16.79 9.64 -13.71
CA VAL A 332 -16.25 8.36 -14.19
C VAL A 332 -17.17 7.19 -13.83
N ALA A 333 -17.66 7.12 -12.59
CA ALA A 333 -18.50 6.02 -12.12
C ALA A 333 -19.92 6.00 -12.71
N GLY A 334 -20.36 7.10 -13.34
CA GLY A 334 -21.77 7.37 -13.62
C GLY A 334 -22.53 7.74 -12.35
N LYS A 335 -23.86 7.89 -12.47
CA LYS A 335 -24.71 8.23 -11.31
C LYS A 335 -24.76 7.08 -10.30
N LEU A 336 -24.53 7.42 -9.03
CA LEU A 336 -24.54 6.49 -7.90
C LEU A 336 -25.70 6.73 -6.93
N ALA A 337 -26.28 7.94 -6.93
CA ALA A 337 -27.45 8.34 -6.15
C ALA A 337 -28.39 9.24 -6.97
#